data_AF-A0A6L9KPK4-F1
#
_entry.id   AF-A0A6L9KPK4-F1
#
_cell.length_a   1.000
_cell.length_b   1.000
_cell.length_c   1.000
_cell.angle_alpha   90.00
_cell.angle_beta   90.00
_cell.angle_gamma   90.00
#
_symmetry.space_group_name_H-M   'P 1'
#
loop_
_entity.id
_entity.type
_entity.pdbx_description
1 polymer ?
#
loop_
_entity_poly.entity_id
_entity_poly.type
_entity_poly.pdbx_seq_one_letter_code
_entity_poly.pdbx_strand_id
1 'polypeptide(L)'
;MRLKADAVYLDGFSPAVNPDMWSNTTLGAVAQHCHSGTWLATYTVAAQVRRRFTELGFSVEKCPGVPPKRDRLQVHVDNEFFKTD
;
A
#
# COMPACT_ATOMS: atom_id res chain seq x y z
N MET A 1 9.89 5.01 -19.95
CA MET A 1 10.28 5.32 -18.56
C MET A 1 9.01 5.29 -17.71
N ARG A 2 8.94 4.47 -16.66
CA ARG A 2 7.80 4.46 -15.71
C ARG A 2 8.10 5.43 -14.57
N LEU A 3 7.11 6.22 -14.16
CA LEU A 3 7.24 7.07 -12.97
C LEU A 3 7.44 6.20 -11.73
N LYS A 4 8.31 6.67 -10.83
CA LYS A 4 8.55 6.09 -9.51
C LYS A 4 8.17 7.13 -8.45
N ALA A 5 7.45 6.69 -7.42
CA ALA A 5 6.94 7.56 -6.38
C ALA A 5 7.68 7.33 -5.06
N ASP A 6 8.13 8.40 -4.41
CA ASP A 6 8.66 8.33 -3.04
C ASP A 6 7.52 8.13 -2.02
N ALA A 7 6.33 8.63 -2.34
CA ALA A 7 5.14 8.50 -1.52
C ALA A 7 3.90 8.18 -2.36
N VAL A 8 3.06 7.28 -1.85
CA VAL A 8 1.76 6.91 -2.43
C VAL A 8 0.67 7.16 -1.40
N TYR A 9 -0.33 7.96 -1.77
CA TYR A 9 -1.57 8.09 -1.01
C TYR A 9 -2.63 7.25 -1.70
N LEU A 10 -2.90 6.07 -1.13
CA LEU A 10 -3.87 5.14 -1.66
C LEU A 10 -5.23 5.42 -1.01
N ASP A 11 -6.00 6.30 -1.66
CA ASP A 11 -7.27 6.81 -1.16
C ASP A 11 -8.39 6.72 -2.20
N GLY A 12 -9.59 6.45 -1.73
CA GLY A 12 -10.78 6.20 -2.54
C GLY A 12 -11.92 5.61 -1.70
N PHE A 13 -13.00 5.16 -2.34
CA PHE A 13 -14.09 4.49 -1.62
C PHE A 13 -13.63 3.20 -0.95
N SER A 14 -14.34 2.78 0.11
CA SER A 14 -13.95 1.62 0.90
C SER A 14 -13.87 0.35 0.04
N PRO A 15 -13.06 -0.65 0.42
CA PRO A 15 -12.99 -1.91 -0.31
C PRO A 15 -14.34 -2.61 -0.50
N ALA A 16 -15.30 -2.37 0.39
CA ALA A 16 -16.66 -2.89 0.24
C ALA A 16 -17.49 -2.14 -0.81
N VAL A 17 -17.23 -0.85 -1.00
CA VAL A 17 -17.98 0.03 -1.93
C VAL A 17 -17.35 0.05 -3.32
N ASN A 18 -16.02 -0.05 -3.43
CA ASN A 18 -15.30 -0.05 -4.70
C ASN A 18 -14.25 -1.16 -4.74
N PRO A 19 -14.65 -2.45 -4.80
CA PRO A 19 -13.72 -3.58 -4.70
C PRO A 19 -12.66 -3.59 -5.80
N ASP A 20 -12.96 -3.12 -7.01
CA ASP A 20 -12.06 -3.16 -8.17
C ASP A 20 -10.80 -2.31 -7.96
N MET A 21 -10.95 -1.15 -7.31
CA MET A 21 -9.81 -0.31 -6.93
C MET A 21 -8.83 -1.02 -5.98
N TRP A 22 -9.33 -1.95 -5.17
CA TRP A 22 -8.53 -2.70 -4.20
C TRP A 22 -8.22 -4.13 -4.66
N SER A 23 -8.39 -4.42 -5.95
CA SER A 23 -8.09 -5.71 -6.54
C SER A 23 -6.58 -6.01 -6.53
N ASN A 24 -6.23 -7.30 -6.58
CA ASN A 24 -4.83 -7.72 -6.66
C ASN A 24 -4.08 -7.12 -7.86
N THR A 25 -4.80 -6.91 -8.97
CA THR A 25 -4.29 -6.29 -10.19
C THR A 25 -3.96 -4.82 -9.95
N THR A 26 -4.91 -4.05 -9.41
CA THR A 26 -4.71 -2.62 -9.13
C THR A 26 -3.61 -2.39 -8.10
N LEU A 27 -3.62 -3.15 -7.00
CA LEU A 27 -2.57 -3.05 -5.97
C LEU A 27 -1.19 -3.48 -6.49
N GLY A 28 -1.15 -4.46 -7.40
CA GLY A 28 0.08 -4.83 -8.10
C GLY A 28 0.59 -3.73 -9.04
N ALA A 29 -0.30 -3.03 -9.73
CA ALA A 29 0.08 -1.88 -10.58
C ALA A 29 0.64 -0.72 -9.74
N VAL A 30 0.04 -0.45 -8.58
CA VAL A 30 0.57 0.53 -7.61
C VAL A 30 2.00 0.15 -7.20
N ALA A 31 2.23 -1.11 -6.83
CA ALA A 31 3.56 -1.58 -6.44
C ALA A 31 4.62 -1.41 -7.55
N GLN A 32 4.24 -1.53 -8.82
CA GLN A 32 5.17 -1.28 -9.94
C GLN A 32 5.66 0.17 -10.04
N HIS A 33 4.98 1.12 -9.38
CA HIS A 33 5.37 2.52 -9.27
C HIS A 33 6.13 2.84 -7.97
N CYS A 34 6.30 1.87 -7.08
CA CYS A 34 7.15 1.98 -5.91
C CYS A 34 8.61 1.65 -6.25
N HIS A 35 9.50 2.11 -5.39
CA HIS A 35 10.94 1.84 -5.37
C HIS A 35 11.41 1.71 -3.92
N SER A 36 12.69 1.45 -3.72
CA SER A 36 13.29 1.31 -2.39
C SER A 36 13.11 2.58 -1.56
N GLY A 37 12.56 2.47 -0.35
CA GLY A 37 12.25 3.64 0.47
C GLY A 37 10.93 4.35 0.13
N THR A 38 10.14 3.85 -0.83
CA THR A 38 8.77 4.33 -1.04
C THR A 38 7.92 4.07 0.19
N TRP A 39 7.17 5.09 0.61
CA TRP A 39 6.11 4.98 1.60
C TRP A 39 4.73 4.97 0.94
N LEU A 40 3.80 4.20 1.48
CA LEU A 40 2.39 4.20 1.10
C LEU A 40 1.52 4.33 2.35
N ALA A 41 0.55 5.23 2.28
CA ALA A 41 -0.44 5.43 3.33
C ALA A 41 -1.84 5.14 2.80
N THR A 42 -2.68 4.52 3.63
CA THR A 42 -4.11 4.36 3.36
C THR A 42 -4.93 4.33 4.63
N TYR A 43 -6.16 4.84 4.58
CA TYR A 43 -7.08 4.81 5.72
C TYR A 43 -7.65 3.41 5.98
N THR A 44 -7.70 2.54 4.98
CA THR A 44 -8.32 1.22 5.13
C THR A 44 -7.38 0.25 5.83
N VAL A 45 -7.91 -0.54 6.77
CA VAL A 45 -7.18 -1.64 7.44
C VAL A 45 -7.67 -3.01 7.01
N ALA A 46 -8.37 -3.08 5.87
CA ALA A 46 -8.93 -4.31 5.34
C ALA A 46 -7.86 -5.40 5.18
N ALA A 47 -8.19 -6.62 5.63
CA ALA A 47 -7.24 -7.74 5.65
C ALA A 47 -6.68 -8.07 4.26
N GLN A 48 -7.50 -7.96 3.21
CA GLN A 48 -7.07 -8.21 1.82
C GLN A 48 -6.00 -7.23 1.35
N VAL A 49 -6.10 -5.95 1.73
CA VAL A 49 -5.13 -4.91 1.34
C VAL A 49 -3.81 -5.16 2.06
N ARG A 50 -3.87 -5.43 3.37
CA ARG A 50 -2.69 -5.79 4.17
C ARG A 50 -1.98 -7.01 3.59
N ARG A 51 -2.73 -8.10 3.41
CA ARG A 51 -2.22 -9.36 2.87
C ARG A 51 -1.57 -9.14 1.50
N ARG A 52 -2.22 -8.40 0.61
CA ARG A 52 -1.70 -8.18 -0.74
C ARG A 52 -0.38 -7.42 -0.75
N PHE A 53 -0.23 -6.36 0.04
CA PHE A 53 1.04 -5.65 0.12
C PHE A 53 2.14 -6.48 0.80
N THR A 54 1.82 -7.27 1.81
CA THR A 54 2.76 -8.24 2.40
C THR A 54 3.22 -9.28 1.37
N GLU A 55 2.31 -9.85 0.57
CA GLU A 55 2.64 -10.80 -0.50
C GLU A 55 3.50 -10.17 -1.62
N LEU A 56 3.39 -8.86 -1.82
CA LEU A 56 4.22 -8.09 -2.75
C LEU A 56 5.58 -7.69 -2.17
N GLY A 57 5.91 -8.15 -0.96
CA GLY A 57 7.20 -7.89 -0.30
C GLY A 57 7.29 -6.53 0.41
N PHE A 58 6.16 -5.84 0.63
CA PHE A 58 6.14 -4.62 1.42
C PHE A 58 6.02 -4.94 2.91
N SER A 59 6.68 -4.13 3.73
CA SER A 59 6.47 -4.12 5.17
C SER A 59 5.22 -3.29 5.50
N VAL A 60 4.23 -3.94 6.14
CA VAL A 60 2.90 -3.38 6.40
C VAL A 60 2.66 -3.28 7.90
N GLU A 61 2.43 -2.07 8.39
CA GLU A 61 2.13 -1.79 9.79
C GLU A 61 0.71 -1.22 9.94
N LYS A 62 0.01 -1.63 11.00
CA LYS A 62 -1.24 -1.01 11.41
C LYS A 62 -0.93 0.02 12.51
N CYS A 63 -1.14 1.29 12.19
CA CYS A 63 -0.85 2.41 13.09
C CYS A 63 -2.15 3.07 13.58
N PRO A 64 -2.11 3.89 14.66
CA PRO A 64 -3.27 4.69 15.07
C PRO A 64 -3.80 5.55 13.92
N GLY A 65 -5.11 5.56 13.71
CA GLY A 65 -5.75 6.40 12.71
C GLY A 65 -5.85 7.86 13.17
N VAL A 66 -6.15 8.75 12.24
CA VAL A 66 -6.56 10.12 12.57
C VAL A 66 -8.05 10.08 12.95
N PRO A 67 -8.49 10.72 14.06
CA PRO A 67 -9.90 10.77 14.42
C PRO A 67 -10.77 11.20 13.24
N PRO A 68 -11.91 10.52 12.97
CA PRO A 68 -12.57 9.49 13.80
C PRO A 68 -12.11 8.05 13.53
N LYS A 69 -11.10 7.82 12.69
CA LYS A 69 -10.64 6.46 12.35
C LYS A 69 -9.73 5.90 13.45
N ARG A 70 -10.02 4.69 13.92
CA ARG A 70 -9.25 4.02 14.98
C ARG A 70 -7.84 3.64 14.53
N ASP A 71 -7.73 3.05 13.35
CA ASP A 71 -6.50 2.49 12.80
C ASP A 71 -6.34 2.96 11.34
N ARG A 72 -5.10 2.98 10.85
CA ARG A 72 -4.73 3.16 9.43
C ARG A 72 -3.62 2.16 9.07
N LEU A 73 -3.26 2.07 7.79
CA LEU A 73 -2.06 1.37 7.37
C LEU A 73 -0.95 2.32 6.95
N GLN A 74 0.26 1.94 7.34
CA GLN A 74 1.51 2.48 6.86
C GLN A 74 2.27 1.32 6.21
N VAL A 75 2.66 1.51 4.95
CA VAL A 75 3.29 0.49 4.12
C VAL A 75 4.60 1.08 3.62
N HIS A 76 5.68 0.30 3.61
CA HIS A 76 6.97 0.76 3.11
C HIS A 76 7.74 -0.36 2.44
N VAL A 77 8.62 0.08 1.53
CA VAL A 77 9.58 -0.78 0.86
C VAL A 77 10.89 -0.72 1.62
N ASP A 78 11.27 -1.83 2.25
CA ASP A 78 12.56 -1.95 2.92
C ASP A 78 13.71 -1.94 1.92
N ASN A 79 14.81 -1.28 2.30
CA ASN A 79 16.00 -1.14 1.45
C ASN A 79 16.71 -2.46 1.11
N GLU A 80 16.38 -3.54 1.82
CA GLU A 80 17.03 -4.84 1.65
C GLU A 80 16.35 -5.72 0.59
N PHE A 81 15.07 -5.44 0.26
CA PHE A 81 14.26 -6.28 -0.63
C PHE A 81 14.30 -5.86 -2.11
N PHE A 82 14.70 -4.63 -2.42
CA PHE A 82 14.88 -4.13 -3.79
C PHE A 82 16.37 -4.15 -4.22
N LYS A 83 17.12 -5.20 -3.86
CA LYS A 83 18.31 -5.55 -4.63
C LYS A 83 17.84 -6.00 -6.00
N THR A 84 17.96 -5.08 -6.94
CA THR A 84 17.62 -5.26 -8.35
C THR A 84 18.62 -6.24 -8.95
N ASP A 85 18.13 -7.19 -9.75
CA ASP A 85 18.88 -7.66 -10.91
C ASP A 85 19.22 -6.47 -11.83
#